data_AF-A0A936HX84-F1
#
_entry.id   AF-A0A936HX84-F1
#
_cell.length_a   1.000
_cell.length_b   1.000
_cell.length_c   1.000
_cell.angle_alpha   90.00
_cell.angle_beta   90.00
_cell.angle_gamma   90.00
#
_symmetry.space_group_name_H-M   'P 1'
#
loop_
_entity.id
_entity.type
_entity.pdbx_description
1 polymer ?
#
loop_
_entity_poly.entity_id
_entity_poly.type
_entity_poly.pdbx_seq_one_letter_code
_entity_poly.pdbx_strand_id
1 'polypeptide(L)'
;MVGPGASLGEMSLINGKPRFATCIAREPTDIAVLTRDTIYDILVLHPSLGNKILLILLQITSQRLRETSDRLLPFLGGAAI
;
A
#
# COMPACT_ATOMS: atom_id res chain seq x y z
N MET A 1 -6.55 10.00 -6.81
CA MET A 1 -6.94 8.94 -7.77
C MET A 1 -5.68 8.17 -8.11
N VAL A 2 -5.78 6.87 -8.31
CA VAL A 2 -4.65 6.02 -8.77
C VAL A 2 -5.00 5.45 -10.14
N GLY A 3 -4.00 5.03 -10.90
CA GLY A 3 -4.16 4.48 -12.25
C GLY A 3 -3.24 3.28 -12.50
N PRO A 4 -3.03 2.90 -13.77
CA PRO A 4 -2.19 1.76 -14.13
C PRO A 4 -0.80 1.78 -13.44
N GLY A 5 -0.36 0.61 -12.96
CA GLY A 5 0.89 0.45 -12.23
C GLY A 5 0.83 0.77 -10.74
N ALA A 6 -0.29 1.29 -10.23
CA ALA A 6 -0.48 1.49 -8.80
C ALA A 6 -0.75 0.17 -8.06
N SER A 7 -0.27 0.08 -6.82
CA SER A 7 -0.60 -0.98 -5.87
C SER A 7 -1.61 -0.46 -4.83
N LEU A 8 -2.42 -1.35 -4.25
CA LEU A 8 -3.40 -1.05 -3.21
C LEU A 8 -3.50 -2.21 -2.21
N GLY A 9 -3.73 -1.89 -0.93
CA GLY A 9 -3.91 -2.90 0.13
C GLY A 9 -2.62 -3.45 0.72
N GLU A 10 -1.49 -2.81 0.40
CA GLU A 10 -0.14 -3.16 0.83
C GLU A 10 -0.01 -3.11 2.36
N MET A 11 -0.59 -2.08 2.99
CA MET A 11 -0.56 -1.94 4.45
C MET A 11 -1.17 -3.15 5.15
N SER A 12 -2.39 -3.54 4.76
CA SER A 12 -3.08 -4.69 5.34
C SER A 12 -2.36 -6.00 5.03
N LEU A 13 -1.81 -6.16 3.83
CA LEU A 13 -0.98 -7.33 3.47
C LEU A 13 0.18 -7.48 4.47
N ILE A 14 0.93 -6.40 4.72
CA ILE A 14 2.11 -6.41 5.61
C ILE A 14 1.72 -6.59 7.08
N ASN A 15 0.77 -5.80 7.59
CA ASN A 15 0.56 -5.66 9.03
C ASN A 15 -0.62 -6.46 9.61
N GLY A 16 -1.44 -7.11 8.77
CA GLY A 16 -2.59 -7.89 9.25
C GLY A 16 -3.78 -7.08 9.74
N LYS A 17 -3.75 -5.75 9.64
CA LYS A 17 -4.83 -4.87 10.10
C LYS A 17 -5.94 -4.72 9.06
N PRO A 18 -7.15 -4.28 9.46
CA PRO A 18 -8.24 -3.97 8.55
C PRO A 18 -7.82 -3.03 7.41
N ARG A 19 -8.61 -3.02 6.33
CA ARG A 19 -8.36 -2.16 5.17
C ARG A 19 -8.31 -0.69 5.60
N PHE A 20 -7.22 0.00 5.26
CA PHE A 20 -7.06 1.42 5.57
C PHE A 20 -8.11 2.30 4.87
N ALA A 21 -8.52 1.93 3.66
CA ALA A 21 -9.51 2.64 2.87
C ALA A 21 -10.29 1.69 1.95
N THR A 22 -11.50 2.11 1.60
CA THR A 22 -12.30 1.48 0.54
C THR A 22 -11.82 1.97 -0.82
N CYS A 23 -11.63 1.06 -1.77
CA CYS A 23 -11.27 1.37 -3.15
C CYS A 23 -12.44 0.98 -4.06
N ILE A 24 -12.84 1.88 -4.95
CA ILE A 24 -13.94 1.68 -5.91
C ILE A 24 -13.39 1.96 -7.31
N ALA A 25 -13.52 1.00 -8.23
CA ALA A 25 -13.14 1.17 -9.63
C ALA A 25 -14.10 2.15 -10.31
N ARG A 26 -13.57 3.14 -11.05
CA ARG A 26 -14.39 4.14 -11.77
C ARG A 26 -14.69 3.73 -13.21
N GLU A 27 -13.97 2.74 -13.71
CA GLU A 27 -14.06 2.18 -15.06
C GLU A 27 -13.69 0.69 -15.00
N PRO A 28 -14.01 -0.12 -16.03
CA PRO A 28 -13.51 -1.49 -16.12
C PRO A 28 -11.99 -1.53 -15.92
N THR A 29 -11.53 -2.28 -14.91
CA THR A 29 -10.12 -2.28 -14.49
C THR A 29 -9.66 -3.71 -14.25
N ASP A 30 -8.54 -4.07 -14.87
CA ASP A 30 -7.86 -5.34 -14.59
C ASP A 30 -6.86 -5.16 -13.45
N ILE A 31 -6.84 -6.13 -12.53
CA ILE A 31 -5.96 -6.11 -11.35
C ILE A 31 -5.21 -7.43 -11.21
N ALA A 32 -3.92 -7.34 -10.87
CA ALA A 32 -3.17 -8.48 -10.36
C ALA A 32 -3.36 -8.59 -8.86
N VAL A 33 -3.56 -9.83 -8.36
CA VAL A 33 -3.79 -10.08 -6.93
C VAL A 33 -2.59 -10.82 -6.34
N LEU A 34 -1.99 -10.23 -5.30
CA LEU A 34 -1.01 -10.88 -4.44
C LEU A 34 -1.66 -11.13 -3.07
N THR A 35 -1.88 -12.40 -2.73
CA THR A 35 -2.47 -12.79 -1.45
C THR A 35 -1.42 -12.86 -0.35
N ARG A 36 -1.86 -12.89 0.91
CA ARG A 36 -0.97 -13.08 2.07
C ARG A 36 -0.23 -14.41 2.00
N ASP A 37 -0.94 -15.47 1.60
CA ASP A 37 -0.36 -16.81 1.53
C ASP A 37 0.70 -16.87 0.42
N THR A 38 0.42 -16.29 -0.75
CA THR A 38 1.40 -16.23 -1.85
C THR A 38 2.65 -15.43 -1.47
N ILE A 39 2.53 -14.29 -0.77
CA ILE A 39 3.73 -13.57 -0.32
C ILE A 39 4.51 -14.36 0.74
N TYR A 40 3.82 -15.10 1.62
CA TYR A 40 4.46 -15.97 2.60
C TYR A 40 5.24 -17.10 1.91
N ASP A 41 4.62 -17.77 0.94
CA ASP A 41 5.28 -18.80 0.15
C ASP A 41 6.50 -18.26 -0.58
N ILE A 42 6.42 -17.07 -1.18
CA ILE A 42 7.58 -16.43 -1.84
C ILE A 42 8.69 -16.14 -0.83
N LEU A 43 8.36 -15.68 0.37
CA LEU A 43 9.37 -15.39 1.40
C LEU A 43 10.10 -16.65 1.87
N VAL A 44 9.40 -17.79 1.95
CA VAL A 44 9.99 -19.07 2.38
C VAL A 44 10.76 -19.73 1.23
N LEU A 45 10.13 -19.86 0.05
CA LEU A 45 10.67 -20.60 -1.08
C LEU A 45 11.71 -19.81 -1.88
N HIS A 46 11.56 -18.47 -1.92
CA HIS A 46 12.41 -17.57 -2.71
C HIS A 46 12.81 -16.29 -1.93
N PRO A 47 13.62 -16.41 -0.85
CA PRO A 47 13.88 -15.29 0.06
C PRO A 47 14.44 -14.02 -0.61
N SER A 48 15.36 -14.18 -1.57
CA SER A 48 15.93 -13.04 -2.30
C SER A 48 14.89 -12.28 -3.12
N LEU A 49 13.88 -12.97 -3.67
CA LEU A 49 12.77 -12.35 -4.37
C LEU A 49 11.80 -11.71 -3.37
N GLY A 50 11.46 -12.44 -2.31
CA GLY A 50 10.60 -11.93 -1.23
C GLY A 50 11.13 -10.62 -0.65
N ASN A 51 12.42 -10.54 -0.37
CA ASN A 51 13.08 -9.31 0.11
C ASN A 51 12.93 -8.14 -0.87
N LYS A 52 13.10 -8.38 -2.18
CA LYS A 52 12.90 -7.33 -3.20
C LYS A 52 11.45 -6.85 -3.23
N ILE A 53 10.49 -7.76 -3.14
CA ILE A 53 9.06 -7.41 -3.10
C ILE A 53 8.76 -6.59 -1.83
N LEU A 54 9.24 -7.03 -0.67
CA LEU A 54 9.05 -6.30 0.59
C LEU A 54 9.65 -4.89 0.54
N LEU A 55 10.83 -4.71 -0.06
CA LEU A 55 11.44 -3.38 -0.26
C LEU A 55 10.56 -2.47 -1.12
N ILE A 56 9.97 -2.99 -2.20
CA ILE A 56 9.03 -2.25 -3.05
C ILE A 56 7.79 -1.85 -2.25
N LEU A 57 7.19 -2.78 -1.50
CA LEU A 57 5.99 -2.50 -0.69
C LEU A 57 6.28 -1.46 0.42
N LEU A 58 7.47 -1.50 1.02
CA LEU A 58 7.91 -0.53 2.02
C LEU A 58 8.06 0.87 1.40
N GLN A 59 8.65 0.97 0.21
CA GLN A 59 8.79 2.23 -0.52
C GLN A 59 7.42 2.82 -0.84
N ILE A 60 6.49 2.01 -1.39
CA ILE A 60 5.14 2.46 -1.73
C ILE A 60 4.40 2.96 -0.48
N THR A 61 4.41 2.17 0.60
CA THR A 61 3.72 2.54 1.84
C THR A 61 4.30 3.82 2.45
N SER A 62 5.62 3.97 2.46
CA SER A 62 6.31 5.14 2.98
C SER A 62 6.02 6.40 2.15
N GLN A 63 5.99 6.27 0.83
CA GLN A 63 5.63 7.36 -0.07
C GLN A 63 4.18 7.79 0.15
N ARG A 64 3.24 6.83 0.19
CA ARG A 64 1.81 7.13 0.45
C ARG A 64 1.61 7.80 1.81
N LEU A 65 2.35 7.39 2.84
CA LEU A 65 2.27 8.03 4.15
C LEU A 65 2.71 9.49 4.08
N ARG A 66 3.84 9.80 3.43
CA ARG A 66 4.29 11.18 3.22
C ARG A 66 3.27 12.00 2.44
N GLU A 67 2.80 11.50 1.30
CA GLU A 67 1.80 12.19 0.49
C GLU A 67 0.50 12.46 1.25
N THR A 68 0.08 11.52 2.09
CA THR A 68 -1.13 11.68 2.91
C THR A 68 -0.91 12.69 4.03
N SER A 69 0.23 12.60 4.73
CA SER A 69 0.61 13.56 5.76
C SER A 69 0.70 14.98 5.19
N ASP A 70 1.41 15.18 4.09
CA ASP A 70 1.59 16.49 3.45
C ASP A 70 0.25 17.10 3.03
N ARG A 71 -0.70 16.26 2.59
CA ARG A 71 -2.07 16.70 2.26
C ARG A 71 -2.89 17.05 3.49
N LEU A 72 -2.69 16.39 4.61
CA LEU A 72 -3.48 16.59 5.83
C LEU A 72 -2.92 17.69 6.72
N LEU A 73 -1.60 17.90 6.74
CA LEU A 73 -0.91 18.88 7.59
C LEU A 73 -1.52 20.30 7.53
N PRO A 74 -1.86 20.87 6.35
CA PRO A 74 -2.50 22.18 6.28
C PRO A 74 -3.82 22.29 7.03
N PHE A 75 -4.55 21.18 7.18
CA PHE A 75 -5.84 21.13 7.86
C PHE A 75 -5.72 20.88 9.37
N LEU A 76 -4.55 20.41 9.84
CA LEU A 76 -4.28 20.17 11.25
C LEU A 76 -3.85 21.44 12.00
N GLY A 77 -3.48 22.51 11.28
CA GLY A 77 -3.10 23.82 11.85
C GLY A 77 -4.26 24.70 12.31
N GLY A 78 -5.50 24.19 12.34
CA GLY A 78 -6.70 24.91 12.79
C GLY A 78 -6.93 24.96 14.30
N ALA A 79 -5.98 24.50 15.11
CA ALA A 79 -6.05 24.59 16.58
C ALA A 79 -4.67 24.89 17.18
N ALA A 80 -4.15 26.10 16.96
CA ALA A 80 -3.38 26.92 17.91
C ALA A 80 -2.62 28.02 17.15
N ILE A 81 -3.28 29.18 17.06
CA ILE A 81 -2.64 30.46 17.34
C ILE A 81 -2.57 30.56 18.86
#